data_AF-A0A4S4KLU6-F1
#
_entry.id   AF-A0A4S4KLU6-F1
#
_cell.length_a   1.000
_cell.length_b   1.000
_cell.length_c   1.000
_cell.angle_alpha   90.00
_cell.angle_beta   90.00
_cell.angle_gamma   90.00
#
_symmetry.space_group_name_H-M   'P 1'
#
loop_
_entity.id
_entity.type
_entity.pdbx_description
1 polymer ?
#
loop_
_entity_poly.entity_id
_entity_poly.type
_entity_poly.pdbx_seq_one_letter_code
_entity_poly.pdbx_strand_id
1 'polypeptide(L)'
;MLFKFTSADLHNATIIDCSTGAVVYRISTAVPGGRSRSLSASSLYSFASSSSSSRERLSSGSQKVTTLSSREGLGLAEITWEENRASLIRIGEEVLAGSAEIFDAAFIKVLPEETLIPTRMEYVWRTTPDSLTLLDDDGEVIGKLHADCISLEDELFPASKTGAGHSYLELGMIPPTEVLELLGIELSLD
;
A
#
# COMPACT_ATOMS: atom_id res chain seq x y z
N MET A 1 -1.92 -16.05 -5.85
CA MET A 1 -1.49 -14.84 -6.60
C MET A 1 -0.11 -14.44 -6.09
N LEU A 2 0.82 -14.09 -6.97
CA LEU A 2 2.18 -13.69 -6.56
C LEU A 2 2.54 -12.34 -7.16
N PHE A 3 2.79 -11.36 -6.29
CA PHE A 3 3.12 -9.99 -6.67
C PHE A 3 4.57 -9.68 -6.38
N LYS A 4 5.29 -9.14 -7.37
CA LYS A 4 6.69 -8.69 -7.23
C LYS A 4 6.75 -7.17 -7.14
N PHE A 5 7.48 -6.66 -6.15
CA PHE A 5 7.82 -5.25 -6.04
C PHE A 5 9.12 -4.95 -6.82
N THR A 6 9.09 -3.95 -7.69
CA THR A 6 10.27 -3.60 -8.51
C THR A 6 11.33 -2.80 -7.73
N SER A 7 10.98 -2.26 -6.57
CA SER A 7 11.83 -1.39 -5.75
C SER A 7 11.73 -1.81 -4.29
N ALA A 8 12.81 -1.60 -3.53
CA ALA A 8 12.79 -1.69 -2.08
C ALA A 8 12.11 -0.46 -1.44
N ASP A 9 12.08 0.68 -2.14
CA ASP A 9 11.29 1.84 -1.74
C ASP A 9 9.84 1.61 -2.16
N LEU A 10 9.03 1.12 -1.22
CA LEU A 10 7.60 0.84 -1.42
C LEU A 10 6.81 2.09 -1.79
N HIS A 11 7.25 3.27 -1.35
CA HIS A 11 6.62 4.54 -1.72
C HIS A 11 6.79 4.91 -3.20
N ASN A 12 7.72 4.26 -3.91
CA ASN A 12 7.96 4.42 -5.35
C ASN A 12 8.22 3.06 -6.02
N ALA A 13 7.30 2.12 -5.83
CA ALA A 13 7.38 0.78 -6.40
C ALA A 13 6.35 0.54 -7.52
N THR A 14 6.70 -0.34 -8.46
CA THR A 14 5.73 -0.95 -9.37
C THR A 14 5.47 -2.37 -8.91
N ILE A 15 4.20 -2.79 -8.95
CA ILE A 15 3.76 -4.11 -8.58
C ILE A 15 3.46 -4.89 -9.85
N ILE A 16 4.15 -6.02 -10.02
CA ILE A 16 4.02 -6.93 -11.16
C ILE A 16 3.38 -8.21 -10.69
N ASP A 17 2.35 -8.69 -11.39
CA ASP A 17 1.85 -10.04 -11.18
C ASP A 17 2.78 -11.03 -11.89
N CYS A 18 3.41 -11.91 -11.12
CA CYS A 18 4.37 -12.89 -11.61
C CYS A 18 3.74 -13.89 -12.58
N SER A 19 2.45 -14.20 -12.44
CA SER A 19 1.78 -15.18 -13.29
C SER A 19 1.53 -14.66 -14.72
N THR A 20 1.26 -13.37 -14.85
CA THR A 20 1.00 -12.71 -16.13
C THR A 20 2.20 -11.92 -16.67
N GLY A 21 3.18 -11.63 -15.80
CA GLY A 21 4.27 -10.69 -16.07
C GLY A 21 3.80 -9.25 -16.25
N ALA A 22 2.53 -8.95 -15.98
CA ALA A 22 1.93 -7.65 -16.22
C ALA A 22 2.11 -6.73 -15.01
N VAL A 23 2.32 -5.45 -15.28
CA VAL A 23 2.20 -4.40 -14.26
C VAL A 23 0.74 -4.29 -13.88
N VAL A 24 0.44 -4.52 -12.59
CA VAL A 24 -0.92 -4.41 -12.05
C VAL A 24 -1.12 -3.06 -11.40
N TYR A 25 -0.15 -2.62 -10.59
CA TYR A 25 -0.22 -1.37 -9.85
C TYR A 25 1.08 -0.57 -9.91
N ARG A 26 0.95 0.75 -9.76
CA ARG A 26 2.07 1.67 -9.59
C ARG A 26 1.85 2.51 -8.34
N ILE A 27 2.82 2.48 -7.45
CA ILE A 27 2.89 3.29 -6.24
C ILE A 27 3.80 4.48 -6.53
N SER A 28 3.32 5.68 -6.29
CA SER A 28 4.11 6.90 -6.42
C SER A 28 3.81 7.83 -5.28
N THR A 29 4.86 8.36 -4.66
CA THR A 29 4.70 9.30 -3.56
C THR A 29 5.22 10.68 -3.90
N ALA A 30 4.33 11.65 -3.90
CA ALA A 30 4.66 13.06 -4.10
C ALA A 30 5.02 13.71 -2.76
N VAL A 31 6.23 14.27 -2.66
CA VAL A 31 6.67 15.08 -1.52
C VAL A 31 6.59 16.56 -1.91
N PRO A 32 5.89 17.42 -1.14
CA PRO A 32 5.83 18.85 -1.42
C PRO A 32 7.21 19.47 -1.21
N GLY A 33 7.85 19.89 -2.30
CA GLY A 33 9.17 20.53 -2.28
C GLY A 33 10.13 20.02 -3.35
N GLY A 34 9.89 18.82 -3.89
CA GLY A 34 10.64 18.30 -5.04
C GLY A 34 10.11 18.89 -6.35
N ARG A 35 10.66 20.02 -6.79
CA ARG A 35 10.50 20.45 -8.20
C ARG A 35 11.21 19.44 -9.10
N SER A 36 10.54 18.36 -9.47
CA SER A 36 10.88 17.62 -10.68
C SER A 36 9.95 18.10 -11.79
N ARG A 37 10.47 18.98 -12.65
CA ARG A 37 9.81 19.38 -13.88
C ARG A 37 9.74 18.16 -14.78
N SER A 38 8.60 17.46 -14.78
CA SER A 38 8.20 16.67 -15.93
C SER A 38 6.87 17.20 -16.44
N LEU A 39 6.95 17.83 -17.61
CA LEU A 39 5.81 18.26 -18.41
C LEU A 39 5.00 17.04 -18.82
N SER A 40 3.73 16.97 -18.45
CA SER A 40 2.63 16.58 -19.35
C SER A 40 1.29 16.84 -18.66
N ALA A 41 0.62 17.88 -19.14
CA ALA A 41 -0.75 18.22 -18.79
C ALA A 41 -1.71 17.44 -19.69
N SER A 42 -2.69 16.76 -19.10
CA SER A 42 -4.06 16.42 -19.56
C SER A 42 -4.53 15.24 -18.69
N SER A 43 -5.64 15.28 -17.97
CA SER A 43 -6.96 15.78 -18.38
C SER A 43 -7.75 16.34 -17.18
N LEU A 44 -8.42 17.45 -17.48
CA LEU A 44 -9.46 18.07 -16.69
C LEU A 44 -10.75 17.26 -16.81
N TYR A 45 -11.37 16.87 -15.69
CA TYR A 45 -12.83 16.76 -15.61
C TYR A 45 -13.28 17.48 -14.36
N SER A 46 -13.88 18.63 -14.58
CA SER A 46 -14.55 19.46 -13.59
C SER A 46 -15.92 18.87 -13.24
N PHE A 47 -16.27 18.87 -11.96
CA PHE A 47 -17.64 19.11 -11.55
C PHE A 47 -17.61 20.32 -10.60
N ALA A 48 -18.17 21.44 -11.07
CA ALA A 48 -18.52 22.60 -10.27
C ALA A 48 -19.92 22.32 -9.66
N SER A 49 -20.31 22.83 -8.49
CA SER A 49 -20.35 24.26 -8.16
C SER A 49 -20.53 24.54 -6.65
N SER A 50 -19.80 25.55 -6.19
CA SER A 50 -20.22 26.69 -5.34
C SER A 50 -20.86 26.50 -3.96
N SER A 51 -20.08 26.83 -2.92
CA SER A 51 -20.37 27.93 -1.97
C SER A 51 -19.11 28.26 -1.14
N SER A 52 -18.44 29.36 -1.46
CA SER A 52 -18.38 30.59 -0.66
C SER A 52 -17.45 30.57 0.57
N SER A 53 -16.52 31.52 0.51
CA SER A 53 -15.93 32.29 1.62
C SER A 53 -15.03 31.62 2.65
N SER A 54 -13.75 32.00 2.55
CA SER A 54 -12.94 32.53 3.65
C SER A 54 -12.64 31.60 4.84
N ARG A 55 -11.41 31.07 4.86
CA ARG A 55 -10.42 31.44 5.88
C ARG A 55 -9.09 30.76 5.60
N GLU A 56 -8.04 31.57 5.65
CA GLU A 56 -6.68 31.13 5.91
C GLU A 56 -6.64 30.14 7.07
N ARG A 57 -6.01 28.97 6.89
CA ARG A 57 -5.10 28.40 7.88
C ARG A 57 -3.98 27.65 7.17
N LEU A 58 -2.81 28.28 7.27
CA LEU A 58 -1.47 27.71 7.26
C LEU A 58 -1.45 26.22 7.64
N SER A 59 -0.98 25.38 6.73
CA SER A 59 -0.11 24.26 7.08
C SER A 59 0.96 24.17 6.01
N SER A 60 2.05 24.91 6.22
CA SER A 60 3.36 24.62 5.64
C SER A 60 3.93 23.35 6.28
N GLY A 61 3.15 22.26 6.28
CA GLY A 61 3.60 20.92 6.58
C GLY A 61 3.83 20.22 5.25
N SER A 62 4.93 19.48 5.12
CA SER A 62 5.21 18.65 3.96
C SER A 62 4.19 17.50 3.89
N GLN A 63 2.99 17.78 3.41
CA GLN A 63 1.92 16.80 3.20
C GLN A 63 2.34 15.84 2.07
N LYS A 64 2.90 14.70 2.45
CA LYS A 64 3.31 13.65 1.51
C LYS A 64 2.04 12.92 1.05
N VAL A 65 1.90 12.65 -0.25
CA VAL A 65 0.75 11.90 -0.78
C VAL A 65 1.25 10.71 -1.56
N THR A 66 0.86 9.51 -1.15
CA THR A 66 1.12 8.26 -1.85
C THR A 66 -0.11 7.88 -2.65
N THR A 67 0.05 7.72 -3.96
CA THR A 67 -1.04 7.29 -4.86
C THR A 67 -0.73 5.90 -5.38
N LEU A 68 -1.74 5.03 -5.32
CA LEU A 68 -1.76 3.73 -5.99
C LEU A 68 -2.59 3.88 -7.26
N SER A 69 -1.99 3.61 -8.42
CA SER A 69 -2.65 3.70 -9.72
C SER A 69 -2.65 2.38 -10.45
N SER A 70 -3.69 2.15 -11.26
CA SER A 70 -3.76 1.03 -12.20
C SER A 70 -2.66 1.15 -13.25
N ARG A 71 -2.47 0.08 -14.03
CA ARG A 71 -1.62 0.08 -15.24
C ARG A 71 -1.90 1.26 -16.19
N GLU A 72 -3.16 1.66 -16.32
CA GLU A 72 -3.63 2.74 -17.18
C GLU A 72 -3.40 4.14 -16.56
N GLY A 73 -2.90 4.22 -15.33
CA GLY A 73 -2.67 5.46 -14.60
C GLY A 73 -3.90 6.00 -13.87
N LEU A 74 -5.00 5.24 -13.82
CA LEU A 74 -6.18 5.60 -13.04
C LEU A 74 -5.89 5.42 -11.54
N GLY A 75 -6.05 6.47 -10.73
CA GLY A 75 -5.83 6.41 -9.29
C GLY A 75 -6.87 5.54 -8.60
N LEU A 76 -6.43 4.42 -8.02
CA LEU A 76 -7.26 3.44 -7.33
C LEU A 76 -7.30 3.69 -5.82
N ALA A 77 -6.18 4.11 -5.24
CA ALA A 77 -6.10 4.50 -3.85
C ALA A 77 -5.15 5.68 -3.63
N GLU A 78 -5.37 6.42 -2.55
CA GLU A 78 -4.60 7.61 -2.19
C GLU A 78 -4.45 7.68 -0.67
N ILE A 79 -3.20 7.73 -0.20
CA ILE A 79 -2.85 7.89 1.21
C ILE A 79 -2.23 9.27 1.37
N THR A 80 -2.87 10.10 2.18
CA THR A 80 -2.35 11.38 2.61
C THR A 80 -1.62 11.19 3.93
N TRP A 81 -0.38 11.68 3.97
CA TRP A 81 0.48 11.62 5.14
C TRP A 81 0.62 12.99 5.78
N GLU A 82 0.35 13.04 7.08
CA GLU A 82 0.60 14.20 7.93
C GLU A 82 1.61 13.78 9.01
N GLU A 83 2.78 14.43 9.05
CA GLU A 83 3.84 14.14 10.03
C GLU A 83 4.22 12.64 10.13
N ASN A 84 4.27 11.97 8.97
CA ASN A 84 4.55 10.53 8.85
C ASN A 84 3.45 9.60 9.42
N ARG A 85 2.22 10.11 9.56
CA ARG A 85 1.03 9.32 9.88
C ARG A 85 0.04 9.40 8.73
N ALA A 86 -0.55 8.27 8.35
CA ALA A 86 -1.61 8.25 7.36
C ALA A 86 -2.87 8.93 7.96
N SER A 87 -3.12 10.18 7.54
CA SER A 87 -4.20 11.01 8.07
C SER A 87 -5.50 10.86 7.29
N LEU A 88 -5.41 10.52 6.00
CA LEU A 88 -6.57 10.25 5.16
C LEU A 88 -6.21 9.16 4.15
N ILE A 89 -7.08 8.17 4.03
CA ILE A 89 -6.88 7.05 3.10
C ILE A 89 -8.14 6.91 2.25
N ARG A 90 -7.99 7.02 0.94
CA ARG A 90 -9.10 6.89 -0.02
C ARG A 90 -8.86 5.66 -0.87
N ILE A 91 -9.84 4.76 -0.93
CA ILE A 91 -9.79 3.52 -1.73
C ILE A 91 -11.05 3.49 -2.59
N GLY A 92 -10.89 3.66 -3.90
CA GLY A 92 -12.02 3.84 -4.81
C GLY A 92 -12.86 5.07 -4.45
N GLU A 93 -14.14 4.84 -4.13
CA GLU A 93 -15.09 5.87 -3.69
C GLU A 93 -15.12 6.08 -2.17
N GLU A 94 -14.46 5.17 -1.42
CA GLU A 94 -14.48 5.19 0.04
C GLU A 94 -13.37 6.07 0.60
N VAL A 95 -13.69 6.85 1.63
CA VAL A 95 -12.76 7.74 2.34
C VAL A 95 -12.74 7.36 3.81
N LEU A 96 -11.55 7.04 4.29
CA LEU A 96 -11.26 6.61 5.65
C LEU A 96 -10.42 7.69 6.36
N ALA A 97 -10.79 8.03 7.58
CA ALA A 97 -10.12 9.05 8.41
C ALA A 97 -8.84 8.49 9.06
N GLY A 98 -7.91 8.07 8.21
CA GLY A 98 -6.59 7.60 8.59
C GLY A 98 -6.51 6.11 8.89
N SER A 99 -5.36 5.66 9.38
CA SER A 99 -5.07 4.24 9.59
C SER A 99 -5.97 3.57 10.63
N ALA A 100 -6.54 4.33 11.57
CA ALA A 100 -7.42 3.81 12.63
C ALA A 100 -8.79 3.31 12.13
N GLU A 101 -9.20 3.63 10.90
CA GLU A 101 -10.44 3.11 10.30
C GLU A 101 -10.20 1.92 9.37
N ILE A 102 -8.96 1.75 8.88
CA ILE A 102 -8.54 0.57 8.09
C ILE A 102 -8.25 -0.59 9.03
N PHE A 103 -7.45 -0.29 10.05
CA PHE A 103 -7.21 -1.21 11.13
C PHE A 103 -8.39 -1.13 12.06
N ASP A 104 -8.85 -2.27 12.56
CA ASP A 104 -9.62 -2.24 13.79
C ASP A 104 -8.63 -1.95 14.93
N ALA A 105 -8.12 -0.73 14.97
CA ALA A 105 -6.94 -0.32 15.74
C ALA A 105 -7.15 -0.53 17.25
N ALA A 106 -8.41 -0.58 17.68
CA ALA A 106 -8.82 -0.94 19.03
C ALA A 106 -8.46 -2.40 19.41
N PHE A 107 -8.22 -3.27 18.43
CA PHE A 107 -7.99 -4.70 18.61
C PHE A 107 -6.61 -5.15 18.13
N ILE A 108 -5.69 -4.22 17.84
CA ILE A 108 -4.29 -4.57 17.61
C ILE A 108 -3.75 -5.24 18.87
N LYS A 109 -3.28 -6.48 18.72
CA LYS A 109 -2.68 -7.26 19.81
C LYS A 109 -1.18 -7.28 19.60
N VAL A 110 -0.47 -6.53 20.44
CA VAL A 110 0.99 -6.59 20.51
C VAL A 110 1.37 -7.66 21.52
N LEU A 111 1.86 -8.80 21.03
CA LEU A 111 2.39 -9.91 21.83
C LEU A 111 3.93 -9.83 21.85
N PRO A 112 4.61 -10.55 22.76
CA PRO A 112 6.06 -10.49 22.86
C PRO A 112 6.81 -10.97 21.61
N GLU A 113 6.22 -11.90 20.85
CA GLU A 113 6.85 -12.53 19.69
C GLU A 113 6.23 -12.09 18.35
N GLU A 114 5.01 -11.54 18.39
CA GLU A 114 4.24 -11.20 17.21
C GLU A 114 3.30 -10.02 17.48
N THR A 115 2.91 -9.29 16.43
CA THR A 115 1.83 -8.31 16.49
C THR A 115 0.76 -8.70 15.50
N LEU A 116 -0.48 -8.78 15.99
CA LEU A 116 -1.67 -9.08 15.20
C LEU A 116 -2.41 -7.78 14.94
N ILE A 117 -2.65 -7.49 13.67
CA ILE A 117 -3.23 -6.26 13.17
C ILE A 117 -4.50 -6.66 12.38
N PRO A 118 -5.66 -6.66 13.04
CA PRO A 118 -6.93 -6.97 12.38
C PRO A 118 -7.28 -5.90 11.34
N THR A 119 -7.80 -6.34 10.22
CA THR A 119 -8.42 -5.50 9.20
C THR A 119 -9.93 -5.51 9.39
N ARG A 120 -10.61 -4.50 8.87
CA ARG A 120 -12.08 -4.48 8.81
C ARG A 120 -12.70 -5.56 7.90
N MET A 121 -11.87 -6.28 7.15
CA MET A 121 -12.26 -7.33 6.21
C MET A 121 -12.15 -8.73 6.81
N GLU A 122 -12.10 -8.83 8.14
CA GLU A 122 -11.96 -10.09 8.90
C GLU A 122 -10.63 -10.82 8.64
N TYR A 123 -9.67 -10.18 7.99
CA TYR A 123 -8.29 -10.66 7.88
C TYR A 123 -7.42 -10.12 9.02
N VAL A 124 -6.34 -10.84 9.33
CA VAL A 124 -5.38 -10.41 10.35
C VAL A 124 -3.96 -10.42 9.77
N TRP A 125 -3.34 -9.24 9.71
CA TRP A 125 -1.90 -9.17 9.45
C TRP A 125 -1.14 -9.56 10.72
N ARG A 126 -0.37 -10.63 10.63
CA ARG A 126 0.57 -11.05 11.66
C ARG A 126 1.98 -10.65 11.25
N THR A 127 2.58 -9.75 12.03
CA THR A 127 3.99 -9.39 11.89
C THR A 127 4.80 -10.00 13.03
N THR A 128 5.90 -10.65 12.69
CA THR A 128 6.96 -11.10 13.60
C THR A 128 8.25 -10.35 13.24
N PRO A 129 9.34 -10.44 14.03
CA PRO A 129 10.61 -9.82 13.66
C PRO A 129 11.16 -10.28 12.30
N ASP A 130 10.79 -11.49 11.87
CA ASP A 130 11.34 -12.15 10.68
C ASP A 130 10.33 -12.29 9.53
N SER A 131 9.04 -12.01 9.75
CA SER A 131 8.02 -12.29 8.74
C SER A 131 6.77 -11.43 8.88
N LEU A 132 6.14 -11.13 7.74
CA LEU A 132 4.81 -10.56 7.66
C LEU A 132 3.90 -11.56 6.93
N THR A 133 2.82 -11.97 7.58
CA THR A 133 1.86 -12.97 7.08
C THR A 133 0.44 -12.48 7.22
N LEU A 134 -0.45 -12.90 6.32
CA LEU A 134 -1.87 -12.60 6.35
C LEU A 134 -2.64 -13.87 6.76
N LEU A 135 -3.51 -13.73 7.75
CA LEU A 135 -4.37 -14.78 8.27
C LEU A 135 -5.82 -14.53 7.86
N ASP A 136 -6.58 -15.60 7.61
CA ASP A 136 -8.04 -15.56 7.48
C ASP A 136 -8.75 -15.59 8.84
N ASP A 137 -10.07 -15.67 8.81
CA ASP A 137 -10.95 -15.73 9.98
C ASP A 137 -10.78 -17.01 10.80
N ASP A 138 -10.39 -18.11 10.14
CA ASP A 138 -10.03 -19.38 10.78
C ASP A 138 -8.59 -19.39 11.34
N GLY A 139 -7.78 -18.37 11.02
CA GLY A 139 -6.38 -18.24 11.43
C GLY A 139 -5.39 -19.00 10.53
N GLU A 140 -5.82 -19.45 9.36
CA GLU A 140 -4.96 -20.06 8.35
C GLU A 140 -4.15 -18.99 7.60
N VAL A 141 -2.92 -19.32 7.24
CA VAL A 141 -2.04 -18.40 6.51
C VAL A 141 -2.47 -18.37 5.04
N ILE A 142 -3.14 -17.29 4.65
CA ILE A 142 -3.59 -17.03 3.28
C ILE A 142 -2.69 -16.06 2.52
N GLY A 143 -1.63 -15.54 3.15
CA GLY A 143 -0.66 -14.68 2.48
C GLY A 143 0.64 -14.51 3.24
N LYS A 144 1.71 -14.15 2.52
CA LYS A 144 3.05 -13.98 3.06
C LYS A 144 3.87 -12.99 2.25
N LEU A 145 4.56 -12.09 2.96
CA LEU A 145 5.59 -11.24 2.38
C LEU A 145 6.94 -11.95 2.45
N HIS A 146 7.56 -12.14 1.31
CA HIS A 146 8.90 -12.70 1.15
C HIS A 146 9.84 -11.57 0.74
N ALA A 147 10.62 -11.06 1.69
CA ALA A 147 11.61 -10.02 1.44
C ALA A 147 12.92 -10.62 0.89
N ASP A 148 13.59 -9.87 0.01
CA ASP A 148 14.92 -10.20 -0.52
C ASP A 148 15.01 -11.62 -1.13
N CYS A 149 14.02 -11.99 -1.93
CA CYS A 149 13.97 -13.26 -2.64
C CYS A 149 14.32 -13.12 -4.13
N ILE A 150 14.67 -14.25 -4.75
CA ILE A 150 14.75 -14.41 -6.20
C ILE A 150 13.72 -15.47 -6.61
N SER A 151 13.03 -15.23 -7.72
CA SER A 151 12.14 -16.22 -8.31
C SER A 151 12.90 -17.04 -9.35
N LEU A 152 12.88 -18.36 -9.19
CA LEU A 152 13.44 -19.32 -10.13
C LEU A 152 12.42 -20.43 -10.33
N GLU A 153 11.98 -20.65 -11.58
CA GLU A 153 11.02 -21.72 -11.93
C GLU A 153 9.73 -21.68 -11.08
N ASP A 154 9.17 -20.48 -10.87
CA ASP A 154 7.99 -20.22 -10.03
C ASP A 154 8.14 -20.51 -8.52
N GLU A 155 9.34 -20.87 -8.07
CA GLU A 155 9.67 -20.97 -6.64
C GLU A 155 10.46 -19.73 -6.17
N LEU A 156 10.23 -19.34 -4.92
CA LEU A 156 10.95 -18.23 -4.28
C LEU A 156 12.10 -18.77 -3.43
N PHE A 157 13.31 -18.27 -3.71
CA PHE A 157 14.50 -18.58 -2.94
C PHE A 157 15.03 -17.32 -2.26
N PRO A 158 15.53 -17.39 -1.01
CA PRO A 158 16.25 -16.29 -0.40
C PRO A 158 17.44 -15.87 -1.28
N ALA A 159 17.63 -14.57 -1.47
CA ALA A 159 18.78 -14.08 -2.22
C ALA A 159 20.08 -14.47 -1.50
N SER A 160 21.08 -14.88 -2.28
CA SER A 160 22.41 -15.26 -1.74
C SER A 160 23.20 -14.07 -1.16
N LYS A 161 22.76 -12.84 -1.45
CA LYS A 161 23.34 -11.60 -0.93
C LYS A 161 22.21 -10.65 -0.55
N THR A 162 22.36 -10.01 0.61
CA THR A 162 21.40 -9.04 1.09
C THR A 162 21.19 -7.91 0.09
N GLY A 163 19.94 -7.67 -0.29
CA GLY A 163 19.54 -6.62 -1.23
C GLY A 163 19.76 -6.96 -2.70
N ALA A 164 20.12 -8.21 -3.02
CA ALA A 164 20.18 -8.69 -4.40
C ALA A 164 18.83 -9.25 -4.89
N GLY A 165 17.90 -9.52 -3.98
CA GLY A 165 16.55 -9.98 -4.26
C GLY A 165 15.54 -8.85 -4.37
N HIS A 166 14.28 -9.26 -4.47
CA HIS A 166 13.11 -8.39 -4.48
C HIS A 166 12.15 -8.82 -3.38
N SER A 167 11.28 -7.91 -2.97
CA SER A 167 10.13 -8.26 -2.14
C SER A 167 9.03 -8.88 -3.02
N TYR A 168 8.43 -9.95 -2.52
CA TYR A 168 7.28 -10.61 -3.13
C TYR A 168 6.16 -10.73 -2.12
N LEU A 169 4.94 -10.38 -2.52
CA LEU A 169 3.73 -10.62 -1.74
C LEU A 169 2.96 -11.77 -2.36
N GLU A 170 2.92 -12.88 -1.65
CA GLU A 170 2.12 -14.05 -1.96
C GLU A 170 0.76 -13.88 -1.28
N LEU A 171 -0.33 -13.96 -2.04
CA LEU A 171 -1.70 -13.94 -1.53
C LEU A 171 -2.45 -15.14 -2.10
N GLY A 172 -3.39 -15.67 -1.34
CA GLY A 172 -4.32 -16.71 -1.76
C GLY A 172 -5.28 -16.23 -2.86
N MET A 173 -6.44 -16.88 -2.94
CA MET A 173 -7.52 -16.45 -3.84
C MET A 173 -8.31 -15.31 -3.19
N ILE A 174 -7.70 -14.12 -3.15
CA ILE A 174 -8.30 -12.90 -2.59
C ILE A 174 -8.92 -12.08 -3.74
N PRO A 175 -10.13 -11.52 -3.58
CA PRO A 175 -10.74 -10.68 -4.61
C PRO A 175 -9.89 -9.41 -4.87
N PRO A 176 -9.76 -8.96 -6.13
CA PRO A 176 -8.90 -7.83 -6.49
C PRO A 176 -9.19 -6.52 -5.74
N THR A 177 -10.46 -6.29 -5.37
CA THR A 177 -10.88 -5.12 -4.59
C THR A 177 -10.22 -5.09 -3.20
N GLU A 178 -10.03 -6.26 -2.59
CA GLU A 178 -9.47 -6.40 -1.24
C GLU A 178 -7.95 -6.36 -1.28
N VAL A 179 -7.34 -6.82 -2.38
CA VAL A 179 -5.89 -6.70 -2.62
C VAL A 179 -5.43 -5.24 -2.54
N LEU A 180 -6.24 -4.28 -3.00
CA LEU A 180 -5.92 -2.84 -2.91
C LEU A 180 -5.83 -2.37 -1.46
N GLU A 181 -6.74 -2.83 -0.61
CA GLU A 181 -6.75 -2.50 0.81
C GLU A 181 -5.58 -3.15 1.54
N LEU A 182 -5.29 -4.42 1.25
CA LEU A 182 -4.12 -5.13 1.77
C LEU A 182 -2.79 -4.48 1.39
N LEU A 183 -2.68 -3.97 0.15
CA LEU A 183 -1.52 -3.20 -0.30
C LEU A 183 -1.44 -1.82 0.38
N GLY A 184 -2.57 -1.15 0.58
CA GLY A 184 -2.61 0.12 1.32
C GLY A 184 -2.21 -0.03 2.79
N ILE A 185 -2.54 -1.18 3.39
CA ILE A 185 -2.13 -1.56 4.74
C ILE A 185 -0.61 -1.73 4.81
N GLU A 186 -0.02 -2.50 3.90
CA GLU A 186 1.44 -2.71 3.88
C GLU A 186 2.18 -1.36 3.78
N LEU A 187 1.71 -0.48 2.89
CA LEU A 187 2.26 0.87 2.73
C LEU A 187 2.12 1.75 3.98
N SER A 188 1.19 1.41 4.88
CA SER A 188 0.94 2.11 6.14
C SER A 188 1.74 1.52 7.32
N LEU A 189 2.35 0.34 7.14
CA LEU A 189 3.15 -0.34 8.16
C LEU A 189 4.66 -0.08 8.03
N ASP A 190 5.13 0.33 6.85
CA ASP A 190 6.52 0.80 6.59
C ASP A 190 6.74 2.26 7.08
#